data_AF-A0A1S3D8G4-F1
#
_entry.id   AF-A0A1S3D8G4-F1
#
_cell.length_a   1.000
_cell.length_b   1.000
_cell.length_c   1.000
_cell.angle_alpha   90.00
_cell.angle_beta   90.00
_cell.angle_gamma   90.00
#
_symmetry.space_group_name_H-M   'P 1'
#
loop_
_entity.id
_entity.type
_entity.pdbx_description
1 polymer ?
#
loop_
_entity_poly.entity_id
_entity_poly.type
_entity_poly.pdbx_seq_one_letter_code
_entity_poly.pdbx_strand_id
1 'polypeptide(L)'
;MKETMKIHGFGDRTENLLYEKRVDNHGTKPCLGVEHQFLSQETHKHNVQLIQLALSREIPTEMSAILKLVHLEMGYIVLGVILLITMLTLPCILLTQVCCSEYDLHDYDKSSRVCKRTLIFMLQILIVCVLVGIVGMISTNEEMSTHLRRASHMSRSALEDMSTFINNAQGDIHSVIMDSYDYIFANIEGHLENVENVLGIPIQKVIAKETGIDVALMSLMEVALEIKKLTERITALLADCATFKEKLVESGDKLRDARAQIILFKKQCPDRERMLCDTIDGEGLEITLNIDRITRDEKLLQLKQCDIDGLVLDVHRIRNEFTNLPVKIVKDTRDMRTDIKHELIVQRRMLEDAVSAVKKMSKDVTQRIFLTQRNVDNYSELFEKVDFWRWTAGI
;
A
#
# COMPACT_ATOMS: atom_id res chain seq x y z
N MET A 1 42.53 -38.38 35.59
CA MET A 1 42.61 -37.40 34.48
C MET A 1 43.62 -37.94 33.48
N LYS A 2 43.13 -38.60 32.43
CA LYS A 2 43.87 -39.30 31.36
C LYS A 2 44.29 -38.28 30.30
N GLU A 3 45.56 -38.21 29.90
CA GLU A 3 46.23 -39.02 28.86
C GLU A 3 45.69 -38.86 27.43
N THR A 4 46.59 -38.31 26.59
CA THR A 4 46.98 -38.69 25.22
C THR A 4 46.11 -38.34 24.00
N MET A 5 46.76 -37.63 23.04
CA MET A 5 46.99 -38.05 21.64
C MET A 5 45.79 -37.97 20.66
N LYS A 6 45.87 -37.66 19.36
CA LYS A 6 46.76 -36.97 18.40
C LYS A 6 45.94 -36.89 17.08
N ILE A 7 46.24 -35.90 16.22
CA ILE A 7 46.36 -36.02 14.73
C ILE A 7 45.10 -36.03 13.82
N HIS A 8 45.16 -35.16 12.78
CA HIS A 8 44.59 -35.13 11.40
C HIS A 8 43.16 -35.64 11.13
N GLY A 9 42.37 -35.06 10.22
CA GLY A 9 42.57 -34.08 9.16
C GLY A 9 41.33 -34.06 8.23
N PHE A 10 41.32 -33.13 7.27
CA PHE A 10 40.62 -33.15 5.97
C PHE A 10 39.20 -33.76 5.86
N GLY A 11 38.23 -32.95 5.45
CA GLY A 11 36.92 -33.43 5.02
C GLY A 11 36.05 -32.32 4.44
N ASP A 12 36.15 -32.16 3.12
CA ASP A 12 35.42 -31.27 2.22
C ASP A 12 33.92 -31.65 2.09
N ARG A 13 33.13 -30.71 1.55
CA ARG A 13 31.78 -30.84 0.95
C ARG A 13 30.50 -30.89 1.80
N THR A 14 29.83 -29.73 1.80
CA THR A 14 28.48 -29.49 1.24
C THR A 14 27.47 -30.65 1.18
N GLU A 15 26.39 -30.53 1.95
CA GLU A 15 25.06 -31.01 1.57
C GLU A 15 23.98 -29.98 1.97
N ASN A 16 23.36 -29.40 0.94
CA ASN A 16 21.92 -29.15 0.78
C ASN A 16 21.08 -28.70 1.98
N LEU A 17 20.77 -27.40 2.01
CA LEU A 17 19.52 -26.87 2.60
C LEU A 17 18.68 -26.23 1.48
N LEU A 18 17.93 -27.09 0.79
CA LEU A 18 16.74 -26.71 0.04
C LEU A 18 15.61 -26.50 1.05
N TYR A 19 15.30 -25.24 1.36
CA TYR A 19 14.06 -24.90 2.05
C TYR A 19 12.96 -24.69 1.02
N GLU A 20 12.07 -25.67 0.99
CA GLU A 20 10.86 -25.78 0.19
C GLU A 20 9.85 -24.68 0.60
N LYS A 21 9.60 -23.75 -0.33
CA LYS A 21 8.61 -22.68 -0.18
C LYS A 21 7.24 -23.26 -0.54
N ARG A 22 6.49 -23.71 0.47
CA ARG A 22 5.08 -24.11 0.33
C ARG A 22 4.24 -22.88 0.04
N VAL A 23 3.69 -22.85 -1.18
CA VAL A 23 2.74 -21.85 -1.67
C VAL A 23 1.36 -22.21 -1.13
N ASP A 24 0.88 -21.46 -0.14
CA ASP A 24 -0.53 -21.49 0.25
C ASP A 24 -1.31 -20.53 -0.64
N ASN A 25 -2.24 -21.14 -1.37
CA ASN A 25 -3.05 -20.60 -2.42
C ASN A 25 -4.29 -19.91 -1.82
N HIS A 26 -4.20 -18.62 -1.52
CA HIS A 26 -5.36 -17.76 -1.31
C HIS A 26 -5.21 -16.45 -2.09
N GLY A 27 -5.68 -16.47 -3.34
CA GLY A 27 -6.52 -15.41 -3.93
C GLY A 27 -6.06 -13.96 -3.88
N THR A 28 -4.79 -13.66 -3.68
CA THR A 28 -4.25 -12.29 -3.80
C THR A 28 -3.80 -12.08 -5.23
N LYS A 29 -4.65 -11.43 -6.03
CA LYS A 29 -4.19 -10.82 -7.28
C LYS A 29 -3.05 -9.86 -6.93
N PRO A 30 -1.87 -9.97 -7.55
CA PRO A 30 -0.79 -9.04 -7.30
C PRO A 30 -1.24 -7.64 -7.71
N CYS A 31 -0.89 -6.65 -6.89
CA CYS A 31 -1.10 -5.23 -7.15
C CYS A 31 -0.33 -4.80 -8.41
N LEU A 32 -0.83 -5.13 -9.60
CA LEU A 32 -0.26 -4.72 -10.89
C LEU A 32 -0.20 -3.19 -11.05
N GLY A 33 -0.95 -2.44 -10.23
CA GLY A 33 -0.89 -0.98 -10.19
C GLY A 33 0.40 -0.42 -9.55
N VAL A 34 1.03 -1.15 -8.63
CA VAL A 34 2.18 -0.64 -7.85
C VAL A 34 3.47 -0.69 -8.67
N GLU A 35 3.65 -1.71 -9.53
CA GLU A 35 4.79 -1.82 -10.44
C GLU A 35 4.77 -0.73 -11.52
N HIS A 36 3.59 -0.42 -12.07
CA HIS A 36 3.41 0.70 -12.99
C HIS A 36 3.58 2.07 -12.29
N GLN A 37 3.17 2.20 -11.03
CA GLN A 37 3.43 3.39 -10.22
C GLN A 37 4.92 3.60 -9.95
N PHE A 38 5.68 2.54 -9.66
CA PHE A 38 7.14 2.64 -9.45
C PHE A 38 7.87 3.03 -10.74
N LEU A 39 7.55 2.40 -11.87
CA LEU A 39 8.14 2.73 -13.17
C LEU A 39 7.78 4.14 -13.64
N SER A 40 6.55 4.61 -13.39
CA SER A 40 6.13 5.99 -13.70
C SER A 40 6.76 7.02 -12.77
N GLN A 41 6.89 6.73 -11.48
CA GLN A 41 7.51 7.62 -10.50
C GLN A 41 9.02 7.77 -10.73
N GLU A 42 9.70 6.72 -11.19
CA GLU A 42 11.14 6.72 -11.48
C GLU A 42 11.45 7.46 -12.80
N THR A 43 10.60 7.30 -13.82
CA THR A 43 10.68 8.09 -15.06
C THR A 43 10.31 9.56 -14.86
N HIS A 44 9.29 9.88 -14.04
CA HIS A 44 8.94 11.26 -13.71
C HIS A 44 10.05 11.98 -12.93
N LYS A 45 10.66 11.31 -11.95
CA LYS A 45 11.75 11.87 -11.15
C LYS A 45 12.99 12.14 -12.00
N HIS A 46 13.29 11.25 -12.96
CA HIS A 46 14.37 11.44 -13.91
C HIS A 46 14.12 12.62 -14.86
N ASN A 47 12.89 12.75 -15.38
CA ASN A 47 12.52 13.84 -16.29
C ASN A 47 12.53 15.21 -15.61
N VAL A 48 12.01 15.31 -14.38
CA VAL A 48 12.05 16.56 -13.60
C VAL A 48 13.48 16.94 -13.24
N GLN A 49 14.34 15.96 -12.91
CA GLN A 49 15.76 16.21 -12.66
C GLN A 49 16.50 16.62 -13.92
N LEU A 50 16.18 16.04 -15.09
CA LEU A 50 16.75 16.45 -16.37
C LEU A 50 16.35 17.88 -16.73
N ILE A 51 15.08 18.23 -16.56
CA ILE A 51 14.57 19.58 -16.78
C ILE A 51 15.24 20.55 -15.81
N GLN A 52 15.37 20.21 -14.52
CA GLN A 52 16.08 21.05 -13.56
C GLN A 52 17.57 21.18 -13.88
N LEU A 53 18.24 20.13 -14.35
CA LEU A 53 19.64 20.18 -14.77
C LEU A 53 19.83 21.02 -16.04
N ALA A 54 18.94 20.90 -17.02
CA ALA A 54 18.95 21.72 -18.23
C ALA A 54 18.66 23.19 -17.89
N LEU A 55 17.61 23.47 -17.12
CA LEU A 55 17.24 24.83 -16.74
C LEU A 55 18.30 25.51 -15.86
N SER A 56 18.89 24.77 -14.91
CA SER A 56 19.84 25.32 -13.92
C SER A 56 21.28 25.39 -14.45
N ARG A 57 21.65 24.56 -15.43
CA ARG A 57 23.02 24.56 -15.97
C ARG A 57 23.13 25.36 -17.25
N GLU A 58 22.15 25.26 -18.15
CA GLU A 58 22.26 25.74 -19.53
C GLU A 58 21.85 27.21 -19.67
N ILE A 59 20.84 27.67 -18.92
CA ILE A 59 20.41 29.08 -18.91
C ILE A 59 21.49 30.03 -18.36
N PRO A 60 22.12 29.78 -17.19
CA PRO A 60 23.16 30.67 -16.69
C PRO A 60 24.44 30.59 -17.52
N THR A 61 24.75 29.46 -18.18
CA THR A 61 25.93 29.37 -19.04
C THR A 61 25.78 30.22 -20.29
N GLU A 62 24.64 30.17 -20.97
CA GLU A 62 24.38 30.99 -22.15
C GLU A 62 24.33 32.49 -21.81
N MET A 63 23.69 32.87 -20.70
CA MET A 63 23.73 34.25 -20.17
C MET A 63 25.16 34.71 -19.85
N SER A 64 25.96 33.86 -19.23
CA SER A 64 27.36 34.19 -18.90
C SER A 64 28.26 34.26 -20.14
N ALA A 65 27.95 33.51 -21.19
CA ALA A 65 28.63 33.56 -22.47
C ALA A 65 28.32 34.87 -23.20
N ILE A 66 27.05 35.26 -23.26
CA ILE A 66 26.60 36.54 -23.81
C ILE A 66 27.32 37.71 -23.12
N LEU A 67 27.40 37.73 -21.78
CA LEU A 67 28.05 38.81 -21.04
C LEU A 67 29.56 38.93 -21.35
N LYS A 68 30.23 37.80 -21.57
CA LYS A 68 31.65 37.76 -21.97
C LYS A 68 31.85 38.28 -23.39
N LEU A 69 30.97 37.92 -24.32
CA LEU A 69 31.02 38.41 -25.70
C LEU A 69 30.78 39.93 -25.75
N VAL A 70 29.83 40.45 -24.97
CA VAL A 70 29.59 41.91 -24.88
C VAL A 70 30.82 42.65 -24.32
N HIS A 71 31.52 42.09 -23.32
CA HIS A 71 32.77 42.68 -22.83
C HIS A 71 33.86 42.71 -23.90
N LEU A 72 33.91 41.69 -24.75
CA LEU A 72 34.89 41.58 -25.82
C LEU A 72 34.59 42.57 -26.96
N GLU A 73 33.32 42.74 -27.35
CA GLU A 73 32.87 43.76 -28.31
C GLU A 73 33.24 45.18 -27.86
N MET A 74 33.02 45.50 -26.57
CA MET A 74 33.44 46.79 -26.00
C MET A 74 34.95 47.02 -26.11
N GLY A 75 35.75 45.96 -25.99
CA GLY A 75 37.21 46.00 -26.20
C GLY A 75 37.59 46.32 -27.64
N TYR A 76 36.93 45.72 -28.62
CA TYR A 76 37.17 46.00 -30.05
C TYR A 76 36.76 47.42 -30.45
N ILE A 77 35.67 47.96 -29.90
CA ILE A 77 35.25 49.34 -30.13
C ILE A 77 36.32 50.33 -29.64
N VAL A 78 36.85 50.12 -28.42
CA VAL A 78 37.92 50.97 -27.87
C VAL A 78 39.19 50.86 -28.71
N LEU A 79 39.57 49.66 -29.13
CA LEU A 79 40.72 49.44 -30.01
C LEU A 79 40.54 50.14 -31.37
N GLY A 80 39.33 50.07 -31.95
CA GLY A 80 38.99 50.76 -33.20
C GLY A 80 39.13 52.28 -33.09
N VAL A 81 38.69 52.88 -31.97
CA VAL A 81 38.85 54.33 -31.70
C VAL A 81 40.33 54.71 -31.59
N ILE A 82 41.15 53.91 -30.90
CA ILE A 82 42.59 54.14 -30.80
C ILE A 82 43.24 54.08 -32.19
N LEU A 83 42.89 53.07 -33.00
CA LEU A 83 43.40 52.90 -34.36
C LEU A 83 43.02 54.08 -35.27
N LEU A 84 41.78 54.58 -35.16
CA LEU A 84 41.31 55.77 -35.89
C LEU A 84 42.09 57.03 -35.51
N ILE A 85 42.35 57.25 -34.21
CA ILE A 85 43.16 58.38 -33.75
C ILE A 85 44.59 58.28 -34.29
N THR A 86 45.19 57.09 -34.29
CA THR A 86 46.52 56.88 -34.89
C THR A 86 46.52 57.12 -36.41
N MET A 87 45.46 56.71 -37.12
CA MET A 87 45.28 56.97 -38.55
C MET A 87 45.19 58.45 -38.88
N LEU A 88 44.63 59.28 -38.00
CA LEU A 88 44.53 60.73 -38.21
C LEU A 88 45.80 61.49 -37.81
N THR A 89 46.49 61.03 -36.76
CA THR A 89 47.70 61.68 -36.23
C THR A 89 48.94 61.38 -37.05
N LEU A 90 49.11 60.16 -37.57
CA LEU A 90 50.24 59.78 -38.43
C LEU A 90 50.41 60.67 -39.68
N PRO A 91 49.39 60.87 -40.54
CA PRO A 91 49.50 61.76 -41.71
C PRO A 91 49.68 63.22 -41.31
N CYS A 92 49.09 63.67 -40.20
CA CYS A 92 49.28 65.04 -39.70
C CYS A 92 50.73 65.28 -39.25
N ILE A 93 51.35 64.34 -38.54
CA ILE A 93 52.75 64.43 -38.12
C ILE A 93 53.71 64.39 -39.33
N LEU A 94 53.38 63.62 -40.36
CA LEU A 94 54.17 63.56 -41.59
C LEU A 94 54.02 64.83 -42.43
N LEU A 95 52.81 65.40 -42.51
CA LEU A 95 52.55 66.67 -43.18
C LEU A 95 53.27 67.83 -42.51
N THR A 96 53.32 67.86 -41.17
CA THR A 96 54.09 68.88 -40.44
C THR A 96 55.59 68.69 -40.63
N GLN A 97 56.10 67.46 -40.69
CA GLN A 97 57.51 67.20 -40.99
C GLN A 97 57.88 67.57 -42.43
N VAL A 98 56.99 67.39 -43.41
CA VAL A 98 57.26 67.78 -44.81
C VAL A 98 57.11 69.29 -45.03
N CYS A 99 56.12 69.94 -44.39
CA CYS A 99 55.91 71.40 -44.52
C CYS A 99 56.85 72.24 -43.65
N CYS A 100 57.36 71.72 -42.52
CA CYS A 100 58.27 72.46 -41.63
C CYS A 100 59.74 72.00 -41.70
N SER A 101 60.08 71.04 -42.58
CA SER A 101 61.48 70.66 -42.81
C SER A 101 62.15 71.62 -43.79
N GLU A 102 62.55 72.77 -43.27
CA GLU A 102 63.45 73.71 -43.93
C GLU A 102 64.87 73.11 -43.94
N TYR A 103 65.34 72.48 -45.03
CA TYR A 103 66.75 72.06 -45.09
C TYR A 103 67.44 72.09 -46.46
N ASP A 104 68.68 72.56 -46.37
CA ASP A 104 69.84 72.42 -47.24
C ASP A 104 69.91 71.14 -48.08
N LEU A 105 70.41 71.33 -49.30
CA LEU A 105 70.19 70.49 -50.47
C LEU A 105 71.07 69.22 -50.60
N HIS A 106 71.82 68.77 -49.59
CA HIS A 106 72.89 67.77 -49.82
C HIS A 106 72.77 66.37 -49.17
N ASP A 107 71.86 66.13 -48.22
CA ASP A 107 71.65 64.78 -47.60
C ASP A 107 70.20 64.26 -47.70
N TYR A 108 69.41 64.89 -48.58
CA TYR A 108 67.97 64.70 -48.72
C TYR A 108 67.57 63.29 -49.17
N ASP A 109 68.42 62.62 -49.96
CA ASP A 109 68.04 61.39 -50.66
C ASP A 109 68.18 60.09 -49.82
N LYS A 110 69.03 60.11 -48.77
CA LYS A 110 69.26 58.94 -47.90
C LYS A 110 68.30 58.90 -46.71
N SER A 111 68.05 60.06 -46.09
CA SER A 111 67.08 60.21 -44.98
C SER A 111 65.63 60.01 -45.44
N SER A 112 65.27 60.53 -46.63
CA SER A 112 63.93 60.36 -47.22
C SER A 112 63.57 58.90 -47.51
N ARG A 113 64.55 58.08 -47.94
CA ARG A 113 64.33 56.64 -48.21
C ARG A 113 64.06 55.83 -46.94
N VAL A 114 64.76 56.11 -45.85
CA VAL A 114 64.54 55.44 -44.56
C VAL A 114 63.17 55.82 -43.97
N CYS A 115 62.80 57.10 -44.02
CA CYS A 115 61.49 57.57 -43.58
C CYS A 115 60.33 56.94 -44.39
N LYS A 116 60.44 56.90 -45.73
CA LYS A 116 59.45 56.23 -46.60
C LYS A 116 59.32 54.73 -46.30
N ARG A 117 60.42 54.04 -46.07
CA ARG A 117 60.41 52.60 -45.77
C ARG A 117 59.82 52.29 -44.40
N THR A 118 60.12 53.10 -43.39
CA THR A 118 59.50 52.99 -42.05
C THR A 118 58.01 53.33 -42.09
N LEU A 119 57.61 54.33 -42.87
CA LEU A 119 56.20 54.69 -43.07
C LEU A 119 55.42 53.55 -43.73
N ILE A 120 55.94 52.98 -44.81
CA ILE A 120 55.31 51.84 -45.50
C ILE A 120 55.19 50.66 -44.53
N PHE A 121 56.22 50.38 -43.73
CA PHE A 121 56.18 49.30 -42.74
C PHE A 121 55.12 49.53 -41.64
N MET A 122 55.04 50.74 -41.08
CA MET A 122 54.02 51.10 -40.09
C MET A 122 52.60 51.04 -40.68
N LEU A 123 52.43 51.48 -41.93
CA LEU A 123 51.16 51.40 -42.64
C LEU A 123 50.75 49.94 -42.89
N GLN A 124 51.69 49.06 -43.24
CA GLN A 124 51.43 47.62 -43.42
C GLN A 124 51.02 46.96 -42.10
N ILE A 125 51.70 47.26 -40.98
CA ILE A 125 51.31 46.77 -39.65
C ILE A 125 49.90 47.25 -39.30
N LEU A 126 49.62 48.52 -39.55
CA LEU A 126 48.32 49.11 -39.26
C LEU A 126 47.19 48.47 -40.08
N ILE A 127 47.43 48.20 -41.36
CA ILE A 127 46.49 47.44 -42.23
C ILE A 127 46.26 46.05 -41.67
N VAL A 128 47.31 45.33 -41.25
CA VAL A 128 47.17 43.98 -40.66
C VAL A 128 46.38 44.03 -39.34
N CYS A 129 46.64 45.00 -38.47
CA CYS A 129 45.90 45.18 -37.22
C CYS A 129 44.41 45.46 -37.47
N VAL A 130 44.09 46.29 -38.48
CA VAL A 130 42.70 46.56 -38.87
C VAL A 130 42.03 45.30 -39.42
N LEU A 131 42.72 44.52 -40.27
CA LEU A 131 42.19 43.27 -40.80
C LEU A 131 41.90 42.24 -39.70
N VAL A 132 42.80 42.08 -38.73
CA VAL A 132 42.59 41.19 -37.58
C VAL A 132 41.42 41.67 -36.72
N GLY A 133 41.28 42.98 -36.51
CA GLY A 133 40.14 43.58 -35.80
C GLY A 133 38.80 43.30 -36.50
N ILE A 134 38.75 43.46 -37.83
CA ILE A 134 37.55 43.20 -38.62
C ILE A 134 37.16 41.71 -38.55
N VAL A 135 38.13 40.79 -38.69
CA VAL A 135 37.85 39.35 -38.58
C VAL A 135 37.40 38.97 -37.18
N GLY A 136 38.04 39.53 -36.15
CA GLY A 136 37.65 39.32 -34.74
C GLY A 136 36.22 39.79 -34.47
N MET A 137 35.88 40.97 -34.96
CA MET A 137 34.53 41.56 -34.85
C MET A 137 33.46 40.73 -35.57
N ILE A 138 33.72 40.28 -36.79
CA ILE A 138 32.79 39.40 -37.52
C ILE A 138 32.58 38.09 -36.76
N SER A 139 33.65 37.51 -36.20
CA SER A 139 33.57 36.27 -35.45
C SER A 139 32.78 36.43 -34.14
N THR A 140 33.01 37.50 -33.39
CA THR A 140 32.26 37.76 -32.15
C THR A 140 30.80 38.06 -32.43
N ASN A 141 30.53 38.79 -33.52
CA ASN A 141 29.17 39.14 -33.91
C ASN A 141 28.37 37.91 -34.29
N GLU A 142 28.96 36.99 -35.06
CA GLU A 142 28.35 35.71 -35.43
C GLU A 142 28.09 34.85 -34.20
N GLU A 143 29.07 34.69 -33.31
CA GLU A 143 28.88 33.92 -32.08
C GLU A 143 27.76 34.51 -31.22
N MET A 144 27.73 35.84 -31.03
CA MET A 144 26.70 36.52 -30.25
C MET A 144 25.29 36.31 -30.83
N SER A 145 25.14 36.46 -32.15
CA SER A 145 23.87 36.19 -32.85
C SER A 145 23.42 34.74 -32.68
N THR A 146 24.35 33.78 -32.75
CA THR A 146 24.00 32.36 -32.55
C THR A 146 23.57 32.06 -31.12
N HIS A 147 24.25 32.64 -30.12
CA HIS A 147 23.90 32.49 -28.71
C HIS A 147 22.54 33.14 -28.39
N LEU A 148 22.26 34.32 -28.93
CA LEU A 148 20.98 35.00 -28.75
C LEU A 148 19.81 34.20 -29.34
N ARG A 149 19.98 33.63 -30.54
CA ARG A 149 18.97 32.77 -31.18
C ARG A 149 18.77 31.45 -30.45
N ARG A 150 19.84 30.84 -29.92
CA ARG A 150 19.72 29.62 -29.10
C ARG A 150 19.00 29.91 -27.79
N ALA A 151 19.34 31.01 -27.11
CA ALA A 151 18.69 31.40 -25.86
C ALA A 151 17.18 31.63 -26.02
N SER A 152 16.75 32.32 -27.09
CA SER A 152 15.32 32.50 -27.36
C SER A 152 14.61 31.18 -27.66
N HIS A 153 15.17 30.35 -28.54
CA HIS A 153 14.63 29.03 -28.86
C HIS A 153 14.53 28.12 -27.63
N MET A 154 15.58 28.05 -26.81
CA MET A 154 15.60 27.26 -25.58
C MET A 154 14.55 27.74 -24.58
N SER A 155 14.41 29.05 -24.39
CA SER A 155 13.40 29.58 -23.47
C SER A 155 11.97 29.27 -23.93
N ARG A 156 11.71 29.32 -25.24
CA ARG A 156 10.42 28.94 -25.82
C ARG A 156 10.13 27.45 -25.65
N SER A 157 11.09 26.59 -26.00
CA SER A 157 10.98 25.13 -25.83
C SER A 157 10.75 24.78 -24.36
N ALA A 158 11.51 25.37 -23.44
CA ALA A 158 11.36 25.11 -22.01
C ALA A 158 9.96 25.49 -21.48
N LEU A 159 9.40 26.61 -21.94
CA LEU A 159 8.04 27.02 -21.56
C LEU A 159 6.98 26.11 -22.17
N GLU A 160 7.17 25.64 -23.40
CA GLU A 160 6.28 24.68 -24.06
C GLU A 160 6.29 23.31 -23.35
N ASP A 161 7.48 22.84 -22.97
CA ASP A 161 7.66 21.62 -22.18
C ASP A 161 7.01 21.76 -20.80
N MET A 162 7.17 22.90 -20.12
CA MET A 162 6.50 23.16 -18.84
C MET A 162 4.97 23.15 -18.98
N SER A 163 4.42 23.78 -20.02
CA SER A 163 2.97 23.79 -20.28
C SER A 163 2.45 22.37 -20.52
N THR A 164 3.13 21.60 -21.36
CA THR A 164 2.79 20.21 -21.67
C THR A 164 2.88 19.32 -20.43
N PHE A 165 3.95 19.45 -19.65
CA PHE A 165 4.15 18.71 -18.40
C PHE A 165 3.02 18.98 -17.41
N ILE A 166 2.66 20.25 -17.19
CA ILE A 166 1.59 20.62 -16.26
C ILE A 166 0.24 20.08 -16.72
N ASN A 167 -0.07 20.16 -18.02
CA ASN A 167 -1.31 19.64 -18.58
C ASN A 167 -1.41 18.11 -18.42
N ASN A 168 -0.32 17.38 -18.69
CA ASN A 168 -0.28 15.93 -18.52
C ASN A 168 -0.38 15.54 -17.04
N ALA A 169 0.44 16.17 -16.18
CA ALA A 169 0.43 15.92 -14.75
C ALA A 169 -0.94 16.18 -14.12
N GLN A 170 -1.68 17.20 -14.58
CA GLN A 170 -3.03 17.46 -14.11
C GLN A 170 -4.01 16.32 -14.42
N GLY A 171 -3.92 15.73 -15.61
CA GLY A 171 -4.74 14.58 -16.01
C GLY A 171 -4.41 13.35 -15.16
N ASP A 172 -3.12 13.05 -15.05
CA ASP A 172 -2.62 11.89 -14.33
C ASP A 172 -2.94 11.95 -12.83
N ILE A 173 -2.71 13.10 -12.19
CA ILE A 173 -2.99 13.28 -10.76
C ILE A 173 -4.47 13.06 -10.46
N HIS A 174 -5.36 13.61 -11.28
CA HIS A 174 -6.80 13.47 -11.02
C HIS A 174 -7.28 12.03 -11.20
N SER A 175 -6.96 11.39 -12.33
CA SER A 175 -7.41 10.03 -12.60
C SER A 175 -6.79 9.05 -11.61
N VAL A 176 -5.47 9.05 -11.46
CA VAL A 176 -4.77 8.07 -10.64
C VAL A 176 -5.22 8.14 -9.18
N ILE A 177 -5.37 9.34 -8.62
CA ILE A 177 -5.78 9.49 -7.22
C ILE A 177 -7.23 9.05 -7.03
N MET A 178 -8.15 9.49 -7.89
CA MET A 178 -9.57 9.18 -7.75
C MET A 178 -9.85 7.70 -8.03
N ASP A 179 -9.26 7.13 -9.07
CA ASP A 179 -9.44 5.73 -9.43
C ASP A 179 -8.84 4.81 -8.35
N SER A 180 -7.67 5.16 -7.81
CA SER A 180 -7.07 4.42 -6.69
C SER A 180 -7.94 4.50 -5.44
N TYR A 181 -8.50 5.68 -5.16
CA TYR A 181 -9.39 5.87 -4.04
C TYR A 181 -10.67 5.05 -4.18
N ASP A 182 -11.31 5.10 -5.35
CA ASP A 182 -12.54 4.35 -5.64
C ASP A 182 -12.31 2.84 -5.57
N TYR A 183 -11.15 2.35 -6.03
CA TYR A 183 -10.76 0.96 -5.87
C TYR A 183 -10.62 0.56 -4.40
N ILE A 184 -9.90 1.35 -3.60
CA ILE A 184 -9.72 1.09 -2.15
C ILE A 184 -11.06 1.17 -1.43
N PHE A 185 -11.88 2.16 -1.75
CA PHE A 185 -13.21 2.35 -1.19
C PHE A 185 -14.10 1.13 -1.45
N ALA A 186 -14.18 0.68 -2.70
CA ALA A 186 -14.96 -0.50 -3.07
C ALA A 186 -14.46 -1.77 -2.36
N ASN A 187 -13.14 -1.92 -2.20
CA ASN A 187 -12.57 -3.05 -1.49
C ASN A 187 -12.89 -3.02 0.01
N ILE A 188 -12.76 -1.84 0.65
CA ILE A 188 -13.14 -1.67 2.06
C ILE A 188 -14.64 -1.90 2.23
N GLU A 189 -15.47 -1.35 1.36
CA GLU A 189 -16.91 -1.57 1.37
C GLU A 189 -17.25 -3.05 1.28
N GLY A 190 -16.60 -3.80 0.37
CA GLY A 190 -16.74 -5.25 0.28
C GLY A 190 -16.36 -5.98 1.58
N HIS A 191 -15.30 -5.55 2.25
CA HIS A 191 -14.93 -6.09 3.57
C HIS A 191 -15.94 -5.74 4.67
N LEU A 192 -16.49 -4.52 4.66
CA LEU A 192 -17.50 -4.05 5.61
C LEU A 192 -18.87 -4.72 5.38
N GLU A 193 -19.16 -5.19 4.18
CA GLU A 193 -20.36 -5.98 3.89
C GLU A 193 -20.17 -7.44 4.27
N ASN A 194 -18.95 -7.97 4.11
CA ASN A 194 -18.61 -9.36 4.41
C ASN A 194 -18.04 -9.57 5.82
N VAL A 195 -18.52 -8.82 6.82
CA VAL A 195 -17.99 -8.88 8.20
C VAL A 195 -18.16 -10.24 8.86
N GLU A 196 -19.16 -11.03 8.46
CA GLU A 196 -19.34 -12.38 8.96
C GLU A 196 -18.09 -13.24 8.71
N ASN A 197 -17.58 -13.22 7.48
CA ASN A 197 -16.41 -14.02 7.09
C ASN A 197 -15.09 -13.36 7.52
N VAL A 198 -15.00 -12.03 7.43
CA VAL A 198 -13.77 -11.28 7.72
C VAL A 198 -13.49 -11.19 9.23
N LEU A 199 -14.53 -11.13 10.06
CA LEU A 199 -14.40 -10.88 11.50
C LEU A 199 -15.17 -11.90 12.35
N GLY A 200 -16.42 -12.20 11.99
CA GLY A 200 -17.30 -13.06 12.79
C GLY A 200 -16.76 -14.49 12.96
N ILE A 201 -16.48 -15.19 11.85
CA ILE A 201 -15.94 -16.55 11.85
C ILE A 201 -14.55 -16.61 12.51
N PRO A 202 -13.59 -15.71 12.21
CA PRO A 202 -12.31 -15.69 12.92
C PRO A 202 -12.45 -15.53 14.43
N ILE A 203 -13.31 -14.63 14.91
CA ILE A 203 -13.56 -14.47 16.35
C ILE A 203 -14.14 -15.74 16.96
N GLN A 204 -15.14 -16.35 16.30
CA GLN A 204 -15.72 -17.61 16.75
C GLN A 204 -14.66 -18.73 16.84
N LYS A 205 -13.77 -18.84 15.85
CA LYS A 205 -12.67 -19.81 15.83
C LYS A 205 -11.66 -19.57 16.95
N VAL A 206 -11.30 -18.32 17.21
CA VAL A 206 -10.39 -17.97 18.32
C VAL A 206 -11.03 -18.31 19.65
N ILE A 207 -12.31 -17.97 19.86
CA ILE A 207 -13.02 -18.35 21.09
C ILE A 207 -13.08 -19.86 21.24
N ALA A 208 -13.44 -20.61 20.20
CA ALA A 208 -13.43 -22.08 20.22
C ALA A 208 -12.06 -22.63 20.63
N LYS A 209 -10.99 -22.10 20.02
CA LYS A 209 -9.62 -22.54 20.27
C LYS A 209 -9.13 -22.24 21.69
N GLU A 210 -9.37 -21.03 22.19
CA GLU A 210 -8.84 -20.58 23.50
C GLU A 210 -9.65 -21.14 24.67
N THR A 211 -10.96 -21.32 24.50
CA THR A 211 -11.83 -21.80 25.59
C THR A 211 -12.14 -23.29 25.52
N GLY A 212 -11.98 -23.92 24.35
CA GLY A 212 -12.45 -25.28 24.10
C GLY A 212 -13.97 -25.43 24.21
N ILE A 213 -14.73 -24.33 24.10
CA ILE A 213 -16.19 -24.33 24.31
C ILE A 213 -16.94 -25.22 23.32
N ASP A 214 -16.43 -25.39 22.10
CA ASP A 214 -17.01 -26.25 21.09
C ASP A 214 -16.95 -27.73 21.50
N VAL A 215 -15.79 -28.18 21.99
CA VAL A 215 -15.56 -29.53 22.51
C VAL A 215 -16.36 -29.74 23.79
N ALA A 216 -16.37 -28.76 24.69
CA ALA A 216 -17.12 -28.82 25.94
C ALA A 216 -18.63 -28.94 25.69
N LEU A 217 -19.20 -28.13 24.79
CA LEU A 217 -20.62 -28.19 24.44
C LEU A 217 -21.00 -29.50 23.73
N MET A 218 -20.12 -30.06 22.89
CA MET A 218 -20.35 -31.39 22.31
C MET A 218 -20.39 -32.47 23.38
N SER A 219 -19.42 -32.47 24.29
CA SER A 219 -19.33 -33.45 25.37
C SER A 219 -20.53 -33.34 26.32
N LEU A 220 -20.93 -32.11 26.67
CA LEU A 220 -22.08 -31.87 27.54
C LEU A 220 -23.40 -32.33 26.89
N MET A 221 -23.53 -32.16 25.58
CA MET A 221 -24.69 -32.65 24.83
C MET A 221 -24.78 -34.18 24.84
N GLU A 222 -23.65 -34.86 24.64
CA GLU A 222 -23.58 -36.32 24.69
C GLU A 222 -23.95 -36.84 26.09
N VAL A 223 -23.37 -36.25 27.14
CA VAL A 223 -23.67 -36.59 28.53
C VAL A 223 -25.15 -36.35 28.85
N ALA A 224 -25.72 -35.21 28.43
CA ALA A 224 -27.13 -34.91 28.67
C ALA A 224 -28.06 -35.92 27.98
N LEU A 225 -27.74 -36.34 26.75
CA LEU A 225 -28.50 -37.37 26.02
C LEU A 225 -28.39 -38.76 26.67
N GLU A 226 -27.22 -39.14 27.16
CA GLU A 226 -27.05 -40.42 27.86
C GLU A 226 -27.75 -40.43 29.22
N ILE A 227 -27.71 -39.32 29.97
CA ILE A 227 -28.47 -39.17 31.21
C ILE A 227 -29.97 -39.25 30.93
N LYS A 228 -30.46 -38.64 29.85
CA LYS A 228 -31.87 -38.76 29.42
C LYS A 228 -32.28 -40.21 29.20
N LYS A 229 -31.50 -40.95 28.40
CA LYS A 229 -31.74 -42.38 28.15
C LYS A 229 -31.72 -43.20 29.44
N LEU A 230 -30.80 -42.89 30.36
CA LEU A 230 -30.70 -43.57 31.65
C LEU A 230 -31.95 -43.30 32.49
N THR A 231 -32.43 -42.06 32.55
CA THR A 231 -33.63 -41.70 33.30
C THR A 231 -34.89 -42.31 32.69
N GLU A 232 -35.00 -42.39 31.37
CA GLU A 232 -36.09 -43.12 30.71
C GLU A 232 -36.10 -44.61 31.10
N ARG A 233 -34.94 -45.26 31.13
CA ARG A 233 -34.78 -46.66 31.58
C ARG A 233 -35.12 -46.84 33.05
N ILE A 234 -34.68 -45.95 33.92
CA ILE A 234 -35.01 -45.99 35.36
C ILE A 234 -36.51 -45.80 35.57
N THR A 235 -37.13 -44.89 34.80
CA THR A 235 -38.57 -44.63 34.89
C THR A 235 -39.38 -45.85 34.46
N ALA A 236 -38.96 -46.53 33.38
CA ALA A 236 -39.54 -47.80 32.95
C ALA A 236 -39.35 -48.90 34.01
N LEU A 237 -38.14 -49.06 34.55
CA LEU A 237 -37.85 -50.05 35.59
C LEU A 237 -38.70 -49.84 36.86
N LEU A 238 -38.89 -48.59 37.28
CA LEU A 238 -39.72 -48.25 38.43
C LEU A 238 -41.21 -48.55 38.15
N ALA A 239 -41.68 -48.33 36.92
CA ALA A 239 -43.04 -48.70 36.51
C ALA A 239 -43.21 -50.24 36.48
N ASP A 240 -42.24 -50.97 35.95
CA ASP A 240 -42.24 -52.44 35.95
C ASP A 240 -42.21 -53.01 37.37
N CYS A 241 -41.41 -52.43 38.27
CA CYS A 241 -41.39 -52.83 39.68
C CYS A 241 -42.74 -52.56 40.38
N ALA A 242 -43.41 -51.45 40.05
CA ALA A 242 -44.73 -51.14 40.61
C ALA A 242 -45.79 -52.16 40.14
N THR A 243 -45.83 -52.47 38.85
CA THR A 243 -46.76 -53.47 38.30
C THR A 243 -46.46 -54.89 38.80
N PHE A 244 -45.18 -55.26 38.92
CA PHE A 244 -44.80 -56.55 39.49
C PHE A 244 -45.19 -56.64 40.97
N LYS A 245 -45.01 -55.57 41.76
CA LYS A 245 -45.42 -55.53 43.16
C LYS A 245 -46.93 -55.77 43.31
N GLU A 246 -47.74 -55.15 42.45
CA GLU A 246 -49.20 -55.38 42.43
C GLU A 246 -49.53 -56.85 42.16
N LYS A 247 -48.92 -57.45 41.13
CA LYS A 247 -49.08 -58.88 40.81
C LYS A 247 -48.58 -59.82 41.91
N LEU A 248 -47.51 -59.44 42.59
CA LEU A 248 -46.93 -60.19 43.69
C LEU A 248 -47.88 -60.20 44.90
N VAL A 249 -48.48 -59.06 45.24
CA VAL A 249 -49.49 -58.95 46.30
C VAL A 249 -50.72 -59.78 45.93
N GLU A 250 -51.23 -59.65 44.71
CA GLU A 250 -52.37 -60.44 44.23
C GLU A 250 -52.10 -61.96 44.30
N SER A 251 -50.92 -62.39 43.86
CA SER A 251 -50.51 -63.79 43.89
C SER A 251 -50.29 -64.28 45.32
N GLY A 252 -49.71 -63.45 46.19
CA GLY A 252 -49.51 -63.72 47.61
C GLY A 252 -50.84 -63.86 48.34
N ASP A 253 -51.83 -63.03 48.04
CA ASP A 253 -53.18 -63.11 48.59
C ASP A 253 -53.88 -64.40 48.16
N LYS A 254 -53.78 -64.78 46.87
CA LYS A 254 -54.30 -66.05 46.35
C LYS A 254 -53.64 -67.27 47.00
N LEU A 255 -52.32 -67.25 47.20
CA LEU A 255 -51.60 -68.34 47.88
C LEU A 255 -51.97 -68.43 49.36
N ARG A 256 -52.12 -67.27 50.03
CA ARG A 256 -52.55 -67.21 51.43
C ARG A 256 -53.99 -67.73 51.61
N ASP A 257 -54.88 -67.43 50.66
CA ASP A 257 -56.22 -68.00 50.62
C ASP A 257 -56.19 -69.52 50.38
N ALA A 258 -55.41 -70.00 49.41
CA ALA A 258 -55.21 -71.43 49.18
C ALA A 258 -54.66 -72.15 50.42
N ARG A 259 -53.70 -71.55 51.14
CA ARG A 259 -53.18 -72.07 52.41
C ARG A 259 -54.28 -72.13 53.48
N ALA A 260 -55.13 -71.11 53.58
CA ALA A 260 -56.26 -71.10 54.51
C ALA A 260 -57.28 -72.19 54.18
N GLN A 261 -57.57 -72.41 52.89
CA GLN A 261 -58.44 -73.49 52.43
C GLN A 261 -57.85 -74.88 52.76
N ILE A 262 -56.54 -75.09 52.57
CA ILE A 262 -55.86 -76.34 52.96
C ILE A 262 -55.96 -76.58 54.48
N ILE A 263 -55.76 -75.54 55.30
CA ILE A 263 -55.90 -75.64 56.76
C ILE A 263 -57.34 -75.98 57.16
N LEU A 264 -58.33 -75.37 56.50
CA LEU A 264 -59.74 -75.66 56.74
C LEU A 264 -60.09 -77.09 56.32
N PHE A 265 -59.58 -77.56 55.18
CA PHE A 265 -59.74 -78.92 54.69
C PHE A 265 -59.17 -79.94 55.67
N LYS A 266 -57.94 -79.72 56.18
CA LYS A 266 -57.35 -80.58 57.23
C LYS A 266 -58.21 -80.67 58.48
N LYS A 267 -58.87 -79.58 58.90
CA LYS A 267 -59.76 -79.56 60.08
C LYS A 267 -61.05 -80.36 59.86
N GLN A 268 -61.50 -80.51 58.62
CA GLN A 268 -62.74 -81.22 58.27
C GLN A 268 -62.52 -82.71 57.93
N CYS A 269 -61.28 -83.22 57.97
CA CYS A 269 -61.00 -84.62 57.66
C CYS A 269 -61.55 -85.59 58.73
N PRO A 270 -62.20 -86.70 58.32
CA PRO A 270 -62.64 -87.75 59.24
C PRO A 270 -61.47 -88.45 59.94
N ASP A 271 -61.68 -88.95 61.18
CA ASP A 271 -60.61 -89.56 61.98
C ASP A 271 -59.93 -90.78 61.33
N ARG A 272 -60.61 -91.49 60.42
CA ARG A 272 -60.02 -92.62 59.66
C ARG A 272 -58.99 -92.20 58.61
N GLU A 273 -59.04 -90.97 58.11
CA GLU A 273 -58.23 -90.49 56.97
C GLU A 273 -57.18 -89.43 57.38
N ARG A 274 -57.03 -89.22 58.69
CA ARG A 274 -56.19 -88.16 59.27
C ARG A 274 -54.71 -88.25 58.85
N MET A 275 -54.17 -89.48 58.80
CA MET A 275 -52.80 -89.73 58.33
C MET A 275 -52.59 -89.33 56.85
N LEU A 276 -53.63 -89.42 56.02
CA LEU A 276 -53.53 -89.06 54.60
C LEU A 276 -53.61 -87.53 54.43
N CYS A 277 -54.53 -86.87 55.13
CA CYS A 277 -54.67 -85.41 55.10
C CYS A 277 -53.44 -84.66 55.63
N ASP A 278 -52.72 -85.25 56.58
CA ASP A 278 -51.48 -84.65 57.11
C ASP A 278 -50.34 -84.62 56.08
N THR A 279 -50.40 -85.44 55.03
CA THR A 279 -49.41 -85.47 53.93
C THR A 279 -49.44 -84.20 53.06
N ILE A 280 -50.56 -83.47 53.06
CA ILE A 280 -50.70 -82.22 52.28
C ILE A 280 -50.00 -81.09 53.04
N ASP A 281 -48.79 -80.73 52.63
CA ASP A 281 -48.06 -79.61 53.24
C ASP A 281 -48.43 -78.28 52.58
N GLY A 282 -48.78 -77.30 53.41
CA GLY A 282 -49.10 -75.93 53.00
C GLY A 282 -48.01 -74.91 53.32
N GLU A 283 -46.90 -75.33 53.94
CA GLU A 283 -45.83 -74.43 54.39
C GLU A 283 -45.06 -73.78 53.24
N GLY A 284 -45.14 -74.34 52.02
CA GLY A 284 -44.54 -73.76 50.81
C GLY A 284 -45.39 -72.72 50.07
N LEU A 285 -46.64 -72.44 50.48
CA LEU A 285 -47.53 -71.50 49.78
C LEU A 285 -47.35 -70.05 50.26
N GLU A 286 -46.10 -69.58 50.31
CA GLU A 286 -45.79 -68.20 50.68
C GLU A 286 -44.68 -67.66 49.79
N ILE A 287 -44.94 -66.53 49.12
CA ILE A 287 -43.95 -65.83 48.32
C ILE A 287 -43.54 -64.56 49.07
N THR A 288 -42.28 -64.53 49.52
CA THR A 288 -41.67 -63.33 50.12
C THR A 288 -40.61 -62.78 49.18
N LEU A 289 -40.94 -61.68 48.49
CA LEU A 289 -40.00 -60.99 47.60
C LEU A 289 -40.02 -59.49 47.92
N ASN A 290 -38.86 -58.92 48.26
CA ASN A 290 -38.75 -57.53 48.72
C ASN A 290 -38.29 -56.61 47.58
N ILE A 291 -39.25 -55.93 46.96
CA ILE A 291 -39.04 -54.99 45.84
C ILE A 291 -38.96 -53.54 46.36
N ASP A 292 -39.28 -53.33 47.63
CA ASP A 292 -39.27 -51.99 48.24
C ASP A 292 -37.86 -51.39 48.27
N ARG A 293 -36.80 -52.22 48.23
CA ARG A 293 -35.41 -51.74 48.14
C ARG A 293 -35.11 -51.02 46.82
N ILE A 294 -35.76 -51.41 45.72
CA ILE A 294 -35.54 -50.83 44.39
C ILE A 294 -36.44 -49.61 44.19
N THR A 295 -37.71 -49.72 44.60
CA THR A 295 -38.67 -48.61 44.44
C THR A 295 -38.43 -47.44 45.40
N ARG A 296 -37.73 -47.67 46.52
CA ARG A 296 -37.35 -46.62 47.49
C ARG A 296 -35.88 -46.25 47.44
N ASP A 297 -35.13 -46.68 46.42
CA ASP A 297 -33.75 -46.25 46.27
C ASP A 297 -33.72 -44.74 46.01
N GLU A 298 -33.11 -44.00 46.93
CA GLU A 298 -33.05 -42.55 46.91
C GLU A 298 -32.33 -42.02 45.66
N LYS A 299 -31.31 -42.74 45.16
CA LYS A 299 -30.55 -42.34 43.97
C LYS A 299 -31.39 -42.47 42.72
N LEU A 300 -32.17 -43.55 42.59
CA LEU A 300 -33.08 -43.77 41.46
C LEU A 300 -34.20 -42.73 41.44
N LEU A 301 -34.71 -42.36 42.61
CA LEU A 301 -35.73 -41.32 42.75
C LEU A 301 -35.19 -39.93 42.42
N GLN A 302 -33.96 -39.61 42.84
CA GLN A 302 -33.28 -38.35 42.48
C GLN A 302 -33.02 -38.26 40.97
N LEU A 303 -32.57 -39.34 40.33
CA LEU A 303 -32.37 -39.40 38.87
C LEU A 303 -33.67 -39.19 38.09
N LYS A 304 -34.80 -39.70 38.62
CA LYS A 304 -36.13 -39.47 38.06
C LYS A 304 -36.62 -38.02 38.24
N GLN A 305 -36.22 -37.35 39.31
CA GLN A 305 -36.59 -35.95 39.60
C GLN A 305 -35.69 -34.93 38.90
N CYS A 306 -34.59 -35.36 38.26
CA CYS A 306 -33.67 -34.46 37.58
C CYS A 306 -34.31 -33.90 36.30
N ASP A 307 -34.31 -32.57 36.14
CA ASP A 307 -34.83 -31.88 34.94
C ASP A 307 -33.84 -31.99 33.77
N ILE A 308 -33.80 -33.17 33.16
CA ILE A 308 -32.86 -33.47 32.07
C ILE A 308 -33.34 -32.86 30.77
N ASP A 309 -34.65 -32.72 30.57
CA ASP A 309 -35.20 -32.05 29.40
C ASP A 309 -34.83 -30.56 29.39
N GLY A 310 -34.87 -29.89 30.55
CA GLY A 310 -34.34 -28.54 30.71
C GLY A 310 -32.85 -28.43 30.38
N LEU A 311 -32.02 -29.37 30.87
CA LEU A 311 -30.59 -29.39 30.57
C LEU A 311 -30.32 -29.53 29.06
N VAL A 312 -31.00 -30.45 28.37
CA VAL A 312 -30.82 -30.66 26.93
C VAL A 312 -31.20 -29.39 26.15
N LEU A 313 -32.30 -28.73 26.54
CA LEU A 313 -32.73 -27.47 25.93
C LEU A 313 -31.71 -26.35 26.15
N ASP A 314 -31.12 -26.25 27.34
CA ASP A 314 -30.13 -25.23 27.67
C ASP A 314 -28.82 -25.44 26.90
N VAL A 315 -28.34 -26.68 26.79
CA VAL A 315 -27.15 -27.01 25.98
C VAL A 315 -27.39 -26.66 24.51
N HIS A 316 -28.56 -26.98 23.97
CA HIS A 316 -28.93 -26.60 22.62
C HIS A 316 -28.99 -25.08 22.42
N ARG A 317 -29.55 -24.35 23.38
CA ARG A 317 -29.62 -22.89 23.34
C ARG A 317 -28.23 -22.27 23.28
N ILE A 318 -27.34 -22.67 24.19
CA ILE A 318 -25.97 -22.14 24.24
C ILE A 318 -25.21 -22.49 22.96
N ARG A 319 -25.36 -23.71 22.44
CA ARG A 319 -24.76 -24.10 21.15
C ARG A 319 -25.26 -23.25 19.99
N ASN A 320 -26.55 -22.94 19.95
CA ASN A 320 -27.13 -22.08 18.93
C ASN A 320 -26.63 -20.63 19.07
N GLU A 321 -26.51 -20.11 20.29
CA GLU A 321 -25.93 -18.78 20.53
C GLU A 321 -24.47 -18.71 20.07
N PHE A 322 -23.67 -19.73 20.37
CA PHE A 322 -22.27 -19.79 19.92
C PHE A 322 -22.16 -19.92 18.40
N THR A 323 -23.03 -20.72 17.77
CA THR A 323 -23.06 -20.91 16.31
C THR A 323 -23.48 -19.62 15.59
N ASN A 324 -24.42 -18.87 16.17
CA ASN A 324 -24.91 -17.59 15.63
C ASN A 324 -24.06 -16.37 16.02
N LEU A 325 -22.94 -16.57 16.71
CA LEU A 325 -22.05 -15.49 17.12
C LEU A 325 -21.57 -14.62 15.93
N PRO A 326 -21.18 -15.17 14.76
CA PRO A 326 -20.80 -14.36 13.60
C PRO A 326 -21.92 -13.40 13.14
N VAL A 327 -23.17 -13.88 13.09
CA VAL A 327 -24.35 -13.08 12.74
C VAL A 327 -24.60 -11.98 13.77
N LYS A 328 -24.41 -12.29 15.06
CA LYS A 328 -24.50 -11.30 16.13
C LYS A 328 -23.45 -10.21 15.98
N ILE A 329 -22.20 -10.57 15.66
CA ILE A 329 -21.11 -9.61 15.39
C ILE A 329 -21.44 -8.71 14.20
N VAL A 330 -22.05 -9.24 13.13
CA VAL A 330 -22.52 -8.43 12.00
C VAL A 330 -23.59 -7.42 12.44
N LYS A 331 -24.48 -7.80 13.35
CA LYS A 331 -25.48 -6.87 13.88
C LYS A 331 -24.85 -5.81 14.78
N ASP A 332 -24.01 -6.23 15.72
CA ASP A 332 -23.39 -5.37 16.73
C ASP A 332 -22.40 -4.37 16.11
N THR A 333 -21.78 -4.71 14.98
CA THR A 333 -20.86 -3.83 14.26
C THR A 333 -21.55 -2.89 13.26
N ARG A 334 -22.87 -3.00 13.04
CA ARG A 334 -23.58 -2.28 11.97
C ARG A 334 -23.36 -0.76 12.02
N ASP A 335 -23.46 -0.18 13.21
CA ASP A 335 -23.37 1.28 13.37
C ASP A 335 -21.94 1.75 13.09
N MET A 336 -20.94 1.08 13.69
CA MET A 336 -19.53 1.36 13.43
C MET A 336 -19.17 1.26 11.94
N ARG A 337 -19.70 0.26 11.22
CA ARG A 337 -19.47 0.14 9.77
C ARG A 337 -20.10 1.28 9.00
N THR A 338 -21.27 1.73 9.42
CA THR A 338 -21.97 2.86 8.81
C THR A 338 -21.17 4.15 9.03
N ASP A 339 -20.63 4.34 10.23
CA ASP A 339 -19.75 5.47 10.55
C ASP A 339 -18.46 5.45 9.71
N ILE A 340 -17.82 4.29 9.56
CA ILE A 340 -16.64 4.13 8.69
C ILE A 340 -16.99 4.46 7.23
N LYS A 341 -18.12 3.94 6.70
CA LYS A 341 -18.58 4.27 5.35
C LYS A 341 -18.80 5.78 5.19
N HIS A 342 -19.41 6.43 6.17
CA HIS A 342 -19.65 7.87 6.15
C HIS A 342 -18.33 8.66 6.15
N GLU A 343 -17.38 8.29 7.02
CA GLU A 343 -16.07 8.94 7.10
C GLU A 343 -15.31 8.80 5.77
N LEU A 344 -15.34 7.63 5.14
CA LEU A 344 -14.74 7.43 3.82
C LEU A 344 -15.40 8.30 2.73
N ILE A 345 -16.71 8.56 2.81
CA ILE A 345 -17.38 9.48 1.88
C ILE A 345 -16.94 10.93 2.14
N VAL A 346 -16.73 11.31 3.41
CA VAL A 346 -16.19 12.63 3.77
C VAL A 346 -14.76 12.80 3.25
N GLN A 347 -13.90 11.82 3.48
CA GLN A 347 -12.51 11.79 3.00
C GLN A 347 -12.43 11.89 1.48
N ARG A 348 -13.31 11.19 0.75
CA ARG A 348 -13.43 11.29 -0.72
C ARG A 348 -13.66 12.73 -1.15
N ARG A 349 -14.65 13.41 -0.54
CA ARG A 349 -14.97 14.81 -0.86
C ARG A 349 -13.80 15.74 -0.58
N MET A 350 -13.12 15.55 0.56
CA MET A 350 -11.92 16.33 0.88
C MET A 350 -10.80 16.12 -0.16
N LEU A 351 -10.63 14.88 -0.64
CA LEU A 351 -9.66 14.55 -1.69
C LEU A 351 -10.06 15.18 -3.03
N GLU A 352 -11.33 15.13 -3.40
CA GLU A 352 -11.87 15.79 -4.60
C GLU A 352 -11.64 17.30 -4.55
N ASP A 353 -11.91 17.94 -3.41
CA ASP A 353 -11.66 19.36 -3.18
C ASP A 353 -10.17 19.70 -3.32
N ALA A 354 -9.28 18.90 -2.70
CA ALA A 354 -7.83 19.10 -2.80
C ALA A 354 -7.32 18.96 -4.24
N VAL A 355 -7.75 17.92 -4.95
CA VAL A 355 -7.39 17.71 -6.36
C VAL A 355 -7.95 18.84 -7.25
N SER A 356 -9.16 19.33 -6.96
CA SER A 356 -9.73 20.47 -7.67
C SER A 356 -8.93 21.76 -7.45
N ALA A 357 -8.41 21.98 -6.24
CA ALA A 357 -7.56 23.11 -5.90
C ALA A 357 -6.23 23.05 -6.68
N VAL A 358 -5.60 21.86 -6.74
CA VAL A 358 -4.40 21.64 -7.57
C VAL A 358 -4.69 21.89 -9.05
N LYS A 359 -5.83 21.40 -9.54
CA LYS A 359 -6.27 21.66 -10.93
C LYS A 359 -6.46 23.15 -11.22
N LYS A 360 -7.00 23.92 -10.28
CA LYS A 360 -7.14 25.38 -10.40
C LYS A 360 -5.77 26.06 -10.41
N MET A 361 -4.86 25.65 -9.53
CA MET A 361 -3.49 26.18 -9.47
C MET A 361 -2.72 25.87 -10.76
N SER A 362 -2.82 24.63 -11.25
CA SER A 362 -2.27 24.18 -12.53
C SER A 362 -2.70 25.11 -13.67
N LYS A 363 -4.00 25.39 -13.78
CA LYS A 363 -4.53 26.33 -14.79
C LYS A 363 -3.95 27.75 -14.66
N ASP A 364 -3.81 28.28 -13.45
CA ASP A 364 -3.20 29.61 -13.23
C ASP A 364 -1.73 29.63 -13.68
N VAL A 365 -0.96 28.59 -13.34
CA VAL A 365 0.44 28.46 -13.77
C VAL A 365 0.53 28.34 -15.29
N THR A 366 -0.29 27.49 -15.92
CA THR A 366 -0.35 27.36 -17.37
C THR A 366 -0.67 28.70 -18.04
N GLN A 367 -1.60 29.49 -17.49
CA GLN A 367 -1.90 30.83 -18.00
C GLN A 367 -0.69 31.78 -17.89
N ARG A 368 0.03 31.75 -16.76
CA ARG A 368 1.25 32.55 -16.58
C ARG A 368 2.36 32.13 -17.54
N ILE A 369 2.48 30.83 -17.83
CA ILE A 369 3.42 30.32 -18.83
C ILE A 369 3.06 30.88 -20.21
N PHE A 370 1.80 30.83 -20.63
CA PHE A 370 1.37 31.42 -21.91
C PHE A 370 1.67 32.92 -22.02
N LEU A 371 1.45 33.69 -20.95
CA LEU A 371 1.82 35.11 -20.92
C LEU A 371 3.34 35.30 -21.05
N THR A 372 4.11 34.43 -20.39
CA THR A 372 5.58 34.46 -20.45
C THR A 372 6.08 34.08 -21.84
N GLN A 373 5.50 33.06 -22.48
CA GLN A 373 5.81 32.67 -23.85
C GLN A 373 5.59 33.83 -24.81
N ARG A 374 4.47 34.53 -24.70
CA ARG A 374 4.19 35.72 -25.53
C ARG A 374 5.22 36.82 -25.32
N ASN A 375 5.65 37.04 -24.07
CA ASN A 375 6.71 38.01 -23.79
C ASN A 375 8.05 37.58 -24.40
N VAL A 376 8.41 36.30 -24.28
CA VAL A 376 9.62 35.73 -24.91
C VAL A 376 9.58 35.90 -26.42
N ASP A 377 8.44 35.63 -27.08
CA ASP A 377 8.28 35.82 -28.52
C ASP A 377 8.46 37.30 -28.90
N ASN A 378 7.83 38.22 -28.16
CA ASN A 378 8.01 39.67 -28.36
C ASN A 378 9.47 40.12 -28.19
N TYR A 379 10.17 39.60 -27.18
CA TYR A 379 11.58 39.90 -26.97
C TYR A 379 12.46 39.29 -28.06
N SER A 380 12.15 38.09 -28.54
CA SER A 380 12.87 37.45 -29.65
C SER A 380 12.79 38.31 -30.92
N GLU A 381 11.60 38.81 -31.27
CA GLU A 381 11.43 39.73 -32.40
C GLU A 381 12.21 41.04 -32.22
N LEU A 382 12.24 41.57 -30.99
CA LEU A 382 13.03 42.77 -30.68
C LEU A 382 14.54 42.49 -30.81
N PHE A 383 15.00 41.35 -30.32
CA PHE A 383 16.39 40.93 -30.41
C PHE A 383 16.84 40.73 -31.84
N GLU A 384 16.01 40.13 -32.70
CA GLU A 384 16.31 40.00 -34.13
C GLU A 384 16.45 41.38 -34.81
N LYS A 385 15.59 42.34 -34.48
CA LYS A 385 15.69 43.72 -35.01
C LYS A 385 16.95 44.41 -34.51
N VAL A 386 17.26 44.30 -33.21
CA VAL A 386 18.45 44.90 -32.61
C VAL A 386 19.72 44.28 -33.19
N ASP A 387 19.74 42.96 -33.38
CA ASP A 387 20.89 42.26 -33.96
C ASP A 387 21.09 42.63 -35.43
N PHE A 388 20.02 42.79 -36.21
CA PHE A 388 20.09 43.34 -37.57
C PHE A 388 20.71 44.74 -37.61
N TRP A 389 20.27 45.65 -36.72
CA TRP A 389 20.84 47.00 -36.63
C TRP A 389 22.29 47.00 -36.15
N ARG A 390 22.65 46.12 -35.22
CA ARG A 390 24.03 45.92 -34.75
C ARG A 390 24.95 45.47 -35.88
N TRP A 391 24.53 44.47 -36.64
CA TRP A 391 25.26 43.98 -37.82
C TRP A 391 25.42 45.03 -38.91
N THR A 392 24.36 45.78 -39.23
CA THR A 392 24.41 46.84 -40.26
C THR A 392 25.22 48.06 -39.84
N ALA A 393 25.23 48.41 -38.56
CA ALA A 393 26.06 49.48 -38.02
C ALA A 393 27.55 49.09 -37.92
N GLY A 394 27.86 47.79 -38.04
CA GLY A 394 29.20 47.26 -37.83
C GLY A 394 29.67 47.50 -36.40
N ILE A 395 28.82 47.14 -35.42
CA ILE A 395 29.10 47.16 -33.98
C ILE A 395 29.35 45.74 -33.49
#